data_AF-A0AAW4BIF8-F1
#
_entry.id   AF-A0AAW4BIF8-F1
#
_cell.length_a   1.000
_cell.length_b   1.000
_cell.length_c   1.000
_cell.angle_alpha   90.00
_cell.angle_beta   90.00
_cell.angle_gamma   90.00
#
_symmetry.space_group_name_H-M   'P 1'
#
loop_
_entity.id
_entity.type
_entity.pdbx_description
1 polymer ?
#
loop_
_entity_poly.entity_id
_entity_poly.type
_entity_poly.pdbx_seq_one_letter_code
_entity_poly.pdbx_strand_id
1 'polypeptide(L)'
;NQSKGLIHLVFGIAASIVKQPKLLRYCPQCFDEQLAQYGERYWIRGWQVSGVTWCSKHSTPLYEFSIQPRYEHRHEFYAADTTPDGRPLRHHKKEALRISHVVEQLLQVEPQKSPTSHQWSCYYHDLVVLAGCNRGSNVKHDEVRERIHSFWSRGWLSDNQLTLTKRDTCWFRTILRKHRKSFSFMQHLIIQSSLLDRDISPSDILVNVKCYPKKQRNVHPVVLPKRINRDKRTQWLKLLKECGCKHARLHRSQGLYMWLYRHDYEWLMKINRR
;
A
#
# COMPACT_ATOMS: atom_id res chain seq x y z
N ASN A 1 -17.78 -20.62 6.51
CA ASN A 1 -17.23 -19.40 7.13
C ASN A 1 -17.86 -18.16 6.52
N GLN A 2 -19.06 -17.80 6.96
CA GLN A 2 -19.72 -16.56 6.56
C GLN A 2 -18.99 -15.36 7.20
N SER A 3 -18.53 -14.47 6.34
CA SER A 3 -17.74 -13.29 6.62
C SER A 3 -18.51 -12.26 7.45
N LYS A 4 -18.44 -12.35 8.79
CA LYS A 4 -18.92 -11.30 9.69
C LYS A 4 -18.36 -9.90 9.34
N GLY A 5 -17.17 -9.85 8.73
CA GLY A 5 -16.54 -8.59 8.28
C GLY A 5 -17.16 -7.92 7.04
N LEU A 6 -17.94 -8.63 6.22
CA LEU A 6 -18.53 -8.05 5.00
C LEU A 6 -19.60 -7.00 5.36
N ILE A 7 -20.40 -7.27 6.39
CA ILE A 7 -21.43 -6.33 6.89
C ILE A 7 -20.76 -5.06 7.43
N HIS A 8 -19.71 -5.19 8.24
CA HIS A 8 -18.94 -4.04 8.73
C HIS A 8 -18.34 -3.21 7.58
N LEU A 9 -17.80 -3.87 6.54
CA LEU A 9 -17.24 -3.18 5.36
C LEU A 9 -18.31 -2.42 4.56
N VAL A 10 -19.51 -2.99 4.37
CA VAL A 10 -20.63 -2.34 3.67
C VAL A 10 -21.06 -1.07 4.41
N PHE A 11 -21.02 -1.08 5.75
CA PHE A 11 -21.28 0.10 6.57
C PHE A 11 -20.08 1.06 6.72
N GLY A 12 -19.01 0.89 5.94
CA GLY A 12 -17.82 1.74 5.98
C GLY A 12 -16.94 1.54 7.22
N ILE A 13 -17.23 0.54 8.06
CA ILE A 13 -16.45 0.18 9.24
C ILE A 13 -15.35 -0.78 8.81
N ALA A 14 -14.22 -0.21 8.36
CA ALA A 14 -13.03 -0.96 8.01
C ALA A 14 -12.06 -1.03 9.20
N ALA A 15 -11.51 -2.22 9.46
CA ALA A 15 -10.36 -2.35 10.35
C ALA A 15 -9.17 -1.58 9.74
N SER A 16 -8.82 -0.46 10.37
CA SER A 16 -7.83 0.49 9.87
C SER A 16 -6.83 0.82 10.99
N ILE A 17 -5.57 1.01 10.60
CA ILE A 17 -4.52 1.52 11.50
C ILE A 17 -4.80 3.00 11.84
N VAL A 18 -5.38 3.73 10.89
CA VAL A 18 -5.82 5.10 11.11
C VAL A 18 -7.15 5.06 11.85
N LYS A 19 -7.19 5.69 13.03
CA LYS A 19 -8.37 5.74 13.89
C LYS A 19 -9.37 6.79 13.42
N GLN A 20 -10.64 6.44 13.52
CA GLN A 20 -11.74 7.38 13.35
C GLN A 20 -11.77 8.40 14.50
N PRO A 21 -12.21 9.64 14.23
CA PRO A 21 -12.46 10.60 15.29
C PRO A 21 -13.49 10.05 16.28
N LYS A 22 -13.24 10.27 17.57
CA LYS A 22 -14.18 9.90 18.63
C LYS A 22 -15.23 10.99 18.87
N LEU A 23 -14.89 12.22 18.56
CA LEU A 23 -15.70 13.42 18.79
C LEU A 23 -16.03 14.05 17.44
N LEU A 24 -17.21 14.67 17.34
CA LEU A 24 -17.59 15.41 16.16
C LEU A 24 -16.71 16.64 15.99
N ARG A 25 -16.43 17.00 14.73
CA ARG A 25 -15.56 18.13 14.39
C ARG A 25 -16.30 19.20 13.62
N TYR A 26 -15.90 20.46 13.80
CA TYR A 26 -16.45 21.57 13.04
C TYR A 26 -15.42 22.70 12.82
N CYS A 27 -15.71 23.56 11.85
CA CYS A 27 -15.02 24.83 11.67
C CYS A 27 -15.93 25.97 12.15
N PRO A 28 -15.52 26.80 13.12
CA PRO A 28 -16.33 27.92 13.60
C PRO A 28 -16.72 28.88 12.47
N GLN A 29 -15.78 29.21 11.57
CA GLN A 29 -16.05 30.12 10.46
C GLN A 29 -17.04 29.53 9.45
N CYS A 30 -16.97 28.22 9.15
CA CYS A 30 -18.00 27.58 8.33
C CYS A 30 -19.37 27.61 9.02
N PHE A 31 -19.43 27.46 10.34
CA PHE A 31 -20.69 27.56 11.09
C PHE A 31 -21.28 28.96 11.04
N ASP A 32 -20.45 30.01 11.14
CA ASP A 32 -20.90 31.40 11.01
C ASP A 32 -21.45 31.68 9.60
N GLU A 33 -20.75 31.20 8.56
CA GLU A 33 -21.20 31.30 7.17
C GLU A 33 -22.49 30.52 6.92
N GLN A 34 -22.61 29.29 7.45
CA GLN A 34 -23.82 28.47 7.31
C GLN A 34 -25.02 29.15 7.98
N LEU A 35 -24.84 29.68 9.19
CA LEU A 35 -25.88 30.40 9.91
C LEU A 35 -26.32 31.66 9.16
N ALA A 36 -25.36 32.43 8.62
CA ALA A 36 -25.65 33.63 7.84
C ALA A 36 -26.37 33.32 6.52
N GLN A 37 -26.02 32.20 5.87
CA GLN A 37 -26.55 31.85 4.55
C GLN A 37 -27.88 31.07 4.61
N TYR A 38 -28.03 30.16 5.57
CA TYR A 38 -29.12 29.19 5.62
C TYR A 38 -29.99 29.31 6.89
N GLY A 39 -29.59 30.15 7.86
CA GLY A 39 -30.30 30.29 9.13
C GLY A 39 -30.06 29.14 10.12
N GLU A 40 -29.27 28.14 9.75
CA GLU A 40 -28.93 27.00 10.59
C GLU A 40 -27.52 26.48 10.30
N ARG A 41 -26.96 25.75 11.28
CA ARG A 41 -25.64 25.09 11.18
C ARG A 41 -25.84 23.62 10.84
N TYR A 42 -24.91 23.03 10.10
CA TYR A 42 -24.95 21.60 9.79
C TYR A 42 -23.56 20.98 9.71
N TRP A 43 -23.49 19.68 10.00
CA TRP A 43 -22.24 18.92 9.97
C TRP A 43 -21.76 18.70 8.53
N ILE A 44 -20.52 19.09 8.24
CA ILE A 44 -19.85 18.72 7.00
C ILE A 44 -19.19 17.35 7.17
N ARG A 45 -19.54 16.40 6.30
CA ARG A 45 -19.02 15.02 6.30
C ARG A 45 -17.48 14.96 6.27
N GLY A 46 -16.85 15.85 5.50
CA GLY A 46 -15.39 15.91 5.35
C GLY A 46 -14.64 16.10 6.66
N TRP A 47 -15.19 16.87 7.60
CA TRP A 47 -14.56 17.09 8.90
C TRP A 47 -14.49 15.83 9.76
N GLN A 48 -15.38 14.87 9.54
CA GLN A 48 -15.45 13.63 10.32
C GLN A 48 -14.55 12.53 9.75
N VAL A 49 -13.84 12.80 8.65
CA VAL A 49 -12.93 11.81 8.05
C VAL A 49 -11.64 11.73 8.87
N SER A 50 -11.17 10.50 9.07
CA SER A 50 -9.90 10.24 9.76
C SER A 50 -8.74 11.06 9.18
N GLY A 51 -7.94 11.69 10.05
CA GLY A 51 -6.81 12.54 9.64
C GLY A 51 -7.17 13.99 9.29
N VAL A 52 -8.46 14.32 9.11
CA VAL A 52 -8.90 15.71 8.86
C VAL A 52 -8.98 16.46 10.18
N THR A 53 -8.07 17.40 10.37
CA THR A 53 -7.96 18.21 11.60
C THR A 53 -7.96 19.71 11.31
N TRP A 54 -7.99 20.10 10.03
CA TRP A 54 -8.02 21.49 9.58
C TRP A 54 -9.12 21.70 8.53
N CYS A 55 -9.74 22.88 8.54
CA CYS A 55 -10.63 23.31 7.48
C CYS A 55 -9.79 23.71 6.25
N SER A 56 -10.07 23.10 5.11
CA SER A 56 -9.56 23.46 3.78
C SER A 56 -10.02 24.86 3.35
N LYS A 57 -11.30 25.20 3.55
CA LYS A 57 -11.88 26.50 3.17
C LYS A 57 -11.24 27.68 3.90
N HIS A 58 -11.11 27.60 5.23
CA HIS A 58 -10.63 28.71 6.07
C HIS A 58 -9.18 28.57 6.52
N SER A 59 -8.53 27.44 6.22
CA SER A 59 -7.16 27.17 6.66
C SER A 59 -6.95 27.31 8.18
N THR A 60 -7.97 26.95 8.96
CA THR A 60 -7.98 26.98 10.44
C THR A 60 -8.15 25.59 11.05
N PRO A 61 -7.66 25.36 12.29
CA PRO A 61 -7.91 24.11 13.00
C PRO A 61 -9.40 23.83 13.17
N LEU A 62 -9.79 22.57 13.00
CA LEU A 62 -11.12 22.12 13.40
C LEU A 62 -11.20 22.02 14.92
N TYR A 63 -12.41 22.21 15.44
CA TYR A 63 -12.73 22.11 16.85
C TYR A 63 -13.43 20.79 17.10
N GLU A 64 -13.05 20.09 18.16
CA GLU A 64 -13.76 18.89 18.61
C GLU A 64 -14.87 19.26 19.57
N PHE A 65 -16.06 18.71 19.34
CA PHE A 65 -17.19 18.84 20.21
C PHE A 65 -17.02 17.98 21.46
N SER A 66 -17.50 18.45 22.61
CA SER A 66 -17.44 17.67 23.86
C SER A 66 -18.38 16.45 23.85
N ILE A 67 -19.32 16.38 22.90
CA ILE A 67 -20.24 15.26 22.77
C ILE A 67 -19.55 14.11 22.01
N GLN A 68 -19.47 12.97 22.68
CA GLN A 68 -19.07 11.71 22.08
C GLN A 68 -20.32 10.98 21.56
N PRO A 69 -20.46 10.73 20.24
CA PRO A 69 -21.55 9.93 19.73
C PRO A 69 -21.54 8.56 20.40
N ARG A 70 -22.56 8.25 21.21
CA ARG A 70 -22.62 6.98 21.95
C ARG A 70 -23.07 5.86 21.04
N TYR A 71 -22.38 4.73 21.11
CA TYR A 71 -22.71 3.54 20.30
C TYR A 71 -24.08 2.93 20.66
N GLU A 72 -24.61 3.25 21.84
CA GLU A 72 -25.92 2.79 22.32
C GLU A 72 -27.08 3.63 21.72
N HIS A 73 -26.80 4.85 21.28
CA HIS A 73 -27.78 5.80 20.74
C HIS A 73 -27.50 6.13 19.27
N ARG A 74 -27.34 5.10 18.42
CA ARG A 74 -26.96 5.25 16.99
C ARG A 74 -27.95 6.02 16.12
N HIS A 75 -29.16 6.27 16.63
CA HIS A 75 -30.21 7.03 15.95
C HIS A 75 -30.51 8.37 16.64
N GLU A 76 -29.73 8.75 17.66
CA GLU A 76 -29.87 10.04 18.29
C GLU A 76 -29.42 11.14 17.33
N PHE A 77 -30.26 12.17 17.22
CA PHE A 77 -29.97 13.33 16.41
C PHE A 77 -29.10 14.30 17.22
N TYR A 78 -27.89 14.56 16.75
CA TYR A 78 -27.00 15.57 17.31
C TYR A 78 -27.07 16.82 16.45
N ALA A 79 -27.82 17.83 16.91
CA ALA A 79 -27.87 19.12 16.25
C ALA A 79 -26.51 19.83 16.28
N ALA A 80 -26.21 20.61 15.24
CA ALA A 80 -24.98 21.43 15.17
C ALA A 80 -25.18 22.81 15.83
N ASP A 81 -26.05 22.89 16.83
CA ASP A 81 -26.56 24.12 17.44
C ASP A 81 -25.83 24.52 18.73
N THR A 82 -24.97 23.66 19.27
CA THR A 82 -24.43 23.84 20.63
C THR A 82 -23.17 24.71 20.67
N THR A 83 -22.96 25.33 21.82
CA THR A 83 -21.94 26.35 22.10
C THR A 83 -20.50 25.86 21.91
N PRO A 84 -19.57 26.76 21.54
CA PRO A 84 -18.20 26.44 21.13
C PRO A 84 -17.26 26.12 22.29
N ASP A 85 -17.64 25.23 23.21
CA ASP A 85 -16.74 24.70 24.26
C ASP A 85 -15.69 23.72 23.70
N GLY A 86 -15.60 23.63 22.37
CA GLY A 86 -14.67 22.78 21.67
C GLY A 86 -13.23 23.24 21.80
N ARG A 87 -12.32 22.27 21.80
CA ARG A 87 -10.88 22.54 21.77
C ARG A 87 -10.36 22.45 20.34
N PRO A 88 -9.52 23.40 19.87
CA PRO A 88 -8.94 23.32 18.54
C PRO A 88 -7.93 22.19 18.44
N LEU A 89 -7.96 21.46 17.32
CA LEU A 89 -6.99 20.42 16.97
C LEU A 89 -5.69 21.04 16.43
N ARG A 90 -4.73 21.29 17.33
CA ARG A 90 -3.53 22.07 17.01
C ARG A 90 -2.33 21.20 16.64
N HIS A 91 -2.28 20.64 15.43
CA HIS A 91 -1.07 19.95 14.95
C HIS A 91 -0.89 20.08 13.44
N HIS A 92 0.38 20.12 12.99
CA HIS A 92 0.81 19.85 11.61
C HIS A 92 -0.04 20.48 10.49
N LYS A 93 -0.17 21.81 10.51
CA LYS A 93 -1.00 22.59 9.55
C LYS A 93 -0.82 22.14 8.10
N LYS A 94 0.43 22.02 7.64
CA LYS A 94 0.75 21.69 6.23
C LYS A 94 0.20 20.33 5.83
N GLU A 95 0.53 19.27 6.56
CA GLU A 95 0.08 17.92 6.28
C GLU A 95 -1.43 17.77 6.47
N ALA A 96 -1.99 18.39 7.51
CA ALA A 96 -3.43 18.34 7.76
C ALA A 96 -4.24 19.00 6.63
N LEU A 97 -3.80 20.16 6.12
CA LEU A 97 -4.45 20.79 4.97
C LEU A 97 -4.36 19.92 3.72
N ARG A 98 -3.21 19.26 3.47
CA ARG A 98 -3.10 18.30 2.35
C ARG A 98 -4.14 17.18 2.47
N ILE A 99 -4.32 16.62 3.67
CA ILE A 99 -5.37 15.63 3.92
C ILE A 99 -6.76 16.20 3.63
N SER A 100 -7.08 17.39 4.15
CA SER A 100 -8.41 18.00 3.96
C SER A 100 -8.77 18.17 2.49
N HIS A 101 -7.84 18.67 1.66
CA HIS A 101 -8.06 18.81 0.22
C HIS A 101 -8.27 17.47 -0.48
N VAL A 102 -7.44 16.46 -0.15
CA VAL A 102 -7.59 15.11 -0.75
C VAL A 102 -8.91 14.47 -0.34
N VAL A 103 -9.36 14.68 0.90
CA VAL A 103 -10.66 14.17 1.38
C VAL A 103 -11.81 14.84 0.68
N GLU A 104 -11.76 16.16 0.47
CA GLU A 104 -12.79 16.86 -0.31
C GLU A 104 -12.91 16.27 -1.72
N GLN A 105 -11.77 16.07 -2.40
CA GLN A 105 -11.76 15.44 -3.73
C GLN A 105 -12.30 14.00 -3.68
N LEU A 106 -11.89 13.21 -2.68
CA LEU A 106 -12.33 11.83 -2.53
C LEU A 106 -13.84 11.72 -2.30
N LEU A 107 -14.43 12.64 -1.56
CA LEU A 107 -15.87 12.67 -1.29
C LEU A 107 -16.72 13.05 -2.51
N GLN A 108 -16.10 13.62 -3.55
CA GLN A 108 -16.74 13.90 -4.85
C GLN A 108 -16.58 12.74 -5.84
N VAL A 109 -15.79 11.71 -5.51
CA VAL A 109 -15.64 10.54 -6.39
C VAL A 109 -16.92 9.71 -6.37
N GLU A 110 -17.53 9.53 -7.54
CA GLU A 110 -18.72 8.70 -7.68
C GLU A 110 -18.46 7.23 -7.29
N PRO A 111 -19.45 6.55 -6.70
CA PRO A 111 -19.38 5.13 -6.41
C PRO A 111 -19.00 4.32 -7.64
N GLN A 112 -17.89 3.58 -7.54
CA GLN A 112 -17.35 2.82 -8.66
C GLN A 112 -16.74 1.51 -8.18
N LYS A 113 -16.63 0.54 -9.10
CA LYS A 113 -15.94 -0.72 -8.81
C LYS A 113 -14.48 -0.45 -8.45
N SER A 114 -14.07 -0.88 -7.26
CA SER A 114 -12.70 -0.70 -6.76
C SER A 114 -11.69 -1.48 -7.60
N PRO A 115 -10.45 -0.97 -7.77
CA PRO A 115 -9.38 -1.73 -8.39
C PRO A 115 -9.04 -2.99 -7.59
N THR A 116 -8.62 -4.04 -8.31
CA THR A 116 -8.23 -5.32 -7.71
C THR A 116 -6.89 -5.21 -6.96
N SER A 117 -6.63 -6.14 -6.03
CA SER A 117 -5.32 -6.22 -5.36
C SER A 117 -4.16 -6.42 -6.35
N HIS A 118 -4.38 -7.10 -7.47
CA HIS A 118 -3.35 -7.26 -8.50
C HIS A 118 -3.04 -5.93 -9.19
N GLN A 119 -4.06 -5.16 -9.57
CA GLN A 119 -3.89 -3.83 -10.17
C GLN A 119 -3.10 -2.89 -9.26
N TRP A 120 -3.43 -2.86 -7.96
CA TRP A 120 -2.66 -2.10 -6.98
C TRP A 120 -1.21 -2.58 -6.85
N SER A 121 -0.98 -3.89 -6.88
CA SER A 121 0.38 -4.45 -6.80
C SER A 121 1.23 -4.01 -8.00
N CYS A 122 0.66 -4.00 -9.20
CA CYS A 122 1.35 -3.54 -10.41
C CYS A 122 1.58 -2.02 -10.37
N TYR A 123 0.55 -1.24 -10.00
CA TYR A 123 0.66 0.21 -9.87
C TYR A 123 1.79 0.63 -8.92
N TYR A 124 1.84 0.05 -7.71
CA TYR A 124 2.90 0.40 -6.75
C TYR A 124 4.28 -0.10 -7.16
N HIS A 125 4.36 -1.25 -7.83
CA HIS A 125 5.62 -1.71 -8.40
C HIS A 125 6.17 -0.68 -9.40
N ASP A 126 5.33 -0.20 -10.32
CA ASP A 126 5.76 0.76 -11.32
C ASP A 126 6.11 2.12 -10.71
N LEU A 127 5.36 2.60 -9.70
CA LEU A 127 5.73 3.80 -8.97
C LEU A 127 7.12 3.68 -8.32
N VAL A 128 7.45 2.53 -7.73
CA VAL A 128 8.76 2.30 -7.13
C VAL A 128 9.86 2.30 -8.20
N VAL A 129 9.61 1.71 -9.36
CA VAL A 129 10.56 1.69 -10.49
C VAL A 129 10.78 3.11 -11.02
N LEU A 130 9.70 3.87 -11.25
CA LEU A 130 9.77 5.26 -11.72
C LEU A 130 10.52 6.16 -10.74
N ALA A 131 10.38 5.93 -9.44
CA ALA A 131 11.09 6.67 -8.39
C ALA A 131 12.56 6.22 -8.21
N GLY A 132 13.05 5.23 -8.98
CA GLY A 132 14.40 4.67 -8.87
C GLY A 132 14.65 3.86 -7.59
N CYS A 133 13.59 3.49 -6.87
CA CYS A 133 13.65 2.87 -5.55
C CYS A 133 13.65 1.33 -5.59
N ASN A 134 14.19 0.73 -6.65
CA ASN A 134 14.27 -0.74 -6.81
C ASN A 134 15.71 -1.22 -7.10
N ARG A 135 15.96 -2.49 -6.81
CA ARG A 135 17.12 -3.25 -7.26
C ARG A 135 16.61 -4.53 -7.92
N GLY A 136 16.55 -4.55 -9.24
CA GLY A 136 15.86 -5.61 -9.99
C GLY A 136 14.37 -5.64 -9.61
N SER A 137 13.89 -6.80 -9.15
CA SER A 137 12.52 -6.99 -8.66
C SER A 137 12.30 -6.61 -7.18
N ASN A 138 13.37 -6.25 -6.46
CA ASN A 138 13.28 -5.95 -5.04
C ASN A 138 13.13 -4.45 -4.78
N VAL A 139 12.25 -4.09 -3.85
CA VAL A 139 12.04 -2.70 -3.39
C VAL A 139 13.14 -2.30 -2.41
N LYS A 140 13.79 -1.16 -2.65
CA LYS A 140 14.72 -0.54 -1.70
C LYS A 140 13.95 0.24 -0.64
N HIS A 141 13.41 -0.49 0.34
CA HIS A 141 12.54 0.09 1.37
C HIS A 141 13.16 1.25 2.17
N ASP A 142 14.48 1.30 2.30
CA ASP A 142 15.15 2.38 3.03
C ASP A 142 15.13 3.68 2.23
N GLU A 143 15.33 3.65 0.90
CA GLU A 143 15.19 4.83 0.04
C GLU A 143 13.75 5.36 0.04
N VAL A 144 12.76 4.45 -0.03
CA VAL A 144 11.35 4.86 0.06
C VAL A 144 11.03 5.48 1.41
N ARG A 145 11.61 4.96 2.50
CA ARG A 145 11.41 5.52 3.84
C ARG A 145 11.96 6.96 3.94
N GLU A 146 13.14 7.23 3.38
CA GLU A 146 13.70 8.58 3.37
C GLU A 146 12.86 9.53 2.53
N ARG A 147 12.35 9.09 1.37
CA ARG A 147 11.38 9.87 0.57
C ARG A 147 10.08 10.17 1.33
N ILE A 148 9.57 9.23 2.13
CA ILE A 148 8.41 9.52 2.97
C ILE A 148 8.76 10.58 4.02
N HIS A 149 9.91 10.47 4.66
CA HIS A 149 10.34 11.44 5.67
C HIS A 149 10.71 12.82 5.10
N SER A 150 11.00 12.95 3.81
CA SER A 150 11.17 14.26 3.15
C SER A 150 9.84 14.96 2.87
N PHE A 151 8.76 14.20 2.65
CA PHE A 151 7.42 14.75 2.36
C PHE A 151 6.49 14.87 3.57
N TRP A 152 6.68 14.01 4.58
CA TRP A 152 5.78 13.88 5.72
C TRP A 152 6.59 13.92 7.02
N SER A 153 6.26 14.86 7.91
CA SER A 153 6.97 14.98 9.18
C SER A 153 6.79 13.74 10.06
N ARG A 154 7.86 13.39 10.79
CA ARG A 154 7.86 12.26 11.72
C ARG A 154 6.82 12.41 12.83
N GLY A 155 6.64 13.64 13.33
CA GLY A 155 5.60 13.96 14.31
C GLY A 155 4.22 13.65 13.78
N TRP A 156 3.90 14.11 12.57
CA TRP A 156 2.57 13.91 12.00
C TRP A 156 2.26 12.43 11.75
N LEU A 157 3.25 11.69 11.25
CA LEU A 157 3.13 10.24 11.09
C LEU A 157 2.88 9.55 12.44
N SER A 158 3.55 9.99 13.50
CA SER A 158 3.36 9.44 14.85
C SER A 158 1.96 9.71 15.39
N ASP A 159 1.50 10.96 15.30
CA ASP A 159 0.17 11.38 15.78
C ASP A 159 -0.97 10.62 15.07
N ASN A 160 -0.76 10.26 13.81
CA ASN A 160 -1.71 9.48 13.01
C ASN A 160 -1.50 7.96 13.07
N GLN A 161 -0.63 7.45 13.96
CA GLN A 161 -0.30 6.02 14.11
C GLN A 161 0.27 5.38 12.84
N LEU A 162 0.96 6.17 12.03
CA LEU A 162 1.59 5.80 10.76
C LEU A 162 3.12 5.76 10.83
N THR A 163 3.70 5.66 12.04
CA THR A 163 5.14 5.57 12.26
C THR A 163 5.81 4.47 11.43
N LEU A 164 6.90 4.83 10.75
CA LEU A 164 7.65 3.92 9.90
C LEU A 164 8.68 3.14 10.73
N THR A 165 8.54 1.81 10.77
CA THR A 165 9.47 0.91 11.47
C THR A 165 10.22 0.02 10.47
N LYS A 166 11.38 -0.50 10.87
CA LYS A 166 12.16 -1.44 10.04
C LYS A 166 11.54 -2.85 9.96
N ARG A 167 10.49 -3.13 10.72
CA ARG A 167 9.83 -4.45 10.75
C ARG A 167 9.16 -4.76 9.42
N ASP A 168 9.22 -6.01 8.98
CA ASP A 168 8.58 -6.45 7.74
C ASP A 168 7.05 -6.34 7.75
N THR A 169 6.45 -6.30 8.93
CA THR A 169 5.01 -6.10 9.14
C THR A 169 4.60 -4.63 9.05
N CYS A 170 5.55 -3.70 8.92
CA CYS A 170 5.25 -2.28 8.84
C CYS A 170 4.45 -1.94 7.58
N TRP A 171 3.42 -1.11 7.73
CA TRP A 171 2.42 -0.87 6.70
C TRP A 171 3.03 -0.40 5.36
N PHE A 172 4.03 0.51 5.39
CA PHE A 172 4.65 1.06 4.19
C PHE A 172 5.47 0.00 3.43
N ARG A 173 5.99 -1.03 4.11
CA ARG A 173 6.63 -2.17 3.44
C ARG A 173 5.59 -3.10 2.86
N THR A 174 4.49 -3.32 3.57
CA THR A 174 3.42 -4.23 3.12
C THR A 174 2.62 -3.72 1.92
N ILE A 175 2.41 -2.40 1.80
CA ILE A 175 1.71 -1.79 0.65
C ILE A 175 2.57 -1.82 -0.63
N LEU A 176 3.91 -1.83 -0.51
CA LEU A 176 4.81 -1.92 -1.67
C LEU A 176 5.10 -3.37 -2.11
N ARG A 177 4.56 -4.35 -1.40
CA ARG A 177 4.63 -5.77 -1.78
C ARG A 177 3.35 -6.17 -2.50
N LYS A 178 3.24 -7.45 -2.88
CA LYS A 178 1.97 -8.02 -3.37
C LYS A 178 0.84 -7.69 -2.38
N HIS A 179 -0.15 -6.91 -2.84
CA HIS A 179 -1.30 -6.53 -2.03
C HIS A 179 -2.11 -7.77 -1.65
N ARG A 180 -2.36 -7.92 -0.35
CA ARG A 180 -3.17 -8.99 0.24
C ARG A 180 -4.33 -8.49 1.10
N LYS A 181 -4.42 -7.17 1.28
CA LYS A 181 -5.41 -6.49 2.12
C LYS A 181 -5.65 -5.07 1.61
N SER A 182 -6.67 -4.42 2.14
CA SER A 182 -6.94 -3.00 1.93
C SER A 182 -6.03 -2.13 2.81
N PHE A 183 -5.76 -0.91 2.35
CA PHE A 183 -5.03 0.12 3.07
C PHE A 183 -5.89 1.38 3.15
N SER A 184 -5.65 2.23 4.15
CA SER A 184 -6.40 3.48 4.28
C SER A 184 -6.00 4.48 3.20
N PHE A 185 -6.88 5.42 2.88
CA PHE A 185 -6.58 6.47 1.89
C PHE A 185 -5.30 7.25 2.26
N MET A 186 -5.05 7.48 3.55
CA MET A 186 -3.84 8.15 4.03
C MET A 186 -2.58 7.34 3.72
N GLN A 187 -2.62 6.01 3.87
CA GLN A 187 -1.49 5.15 3.52
C GLN A 187 -1.21 5.20 2.02
N HIS A 188 -2.26 5.19 1.20
CA HIS A 188 -2.14 5.35 -0.25
C HIS A 188 -1.52 6.71 -0.60
N LEU A 189 -2.07 7.79 -0.06
CA LEU A 189 -1.63 9.16 -0.30
C LEU A 189 -0.17 9.38 0.11
N ILE A 190 0.25 8.88 1.26
CA ILE A 190 1.63 9.01 1.72
C ILE A 190 2.60 8.37 0.72
N ILE A 191 2.34 7.12 0.32
CA ILE A 191 3.22 6.42 -0.62
C ILE A 191 3.22 7.11 -1.99
N GLN A 192 2.04 7.47 -2.50
CA GLN A 192 1.90 8.07 -3.82
C GLN A 192 2.62 9.43 -3.86
N SER A 193 2.33 10.29 -2.90
CA SER A 193 2.94 11.63 -2.86
C SER A 193 4.45 11.58 -2.69
N SER A 194 4.98 10.63 -1.92
CA SER A 194 6.42 10.49 -1.70
C SER A 194 7.16 9.81 -2.85
N LEU A 195 6.50 8.98 -3.66
CA LEU A 195 7.12 8.36 -4.84
C LEU A 195 7.01 9.24 -6.10
N LEU A 196 5.99 10.10 -6.17
CA LEU A 196 5.72 10.98 -7.31
C LEU A 196 6.20 12.43 -7.07
N ASP A 197 6.69 12.70 -5.87
CA ASP A 197 7.14 14.01 -5.41
C ASP A 197 6.06 15.12 -5.56
N ARG A 198 4.77 14.74 -5.53
CA ARG A 198 3.60 15.64 -5.62
C ARG A 198 2.31 14.96 -5.16
N ASP A 199 1.33 15.75 -4.75
CA ASP A 199 -0.03 15.24 -4.51
C ASP A 199 -0.77 14.99 -5.83
N ILE A 200 -1.63 13.96 -5.87
CA ILE A 200 -2.42 13.58 -7.05
C ILE A 200 -3.88 13.39 -6.64
N SER A 201 -4.79 13.81 -7.52
CA SER A 201 -6.22 13.63 -7.32
C SER A 201 -6.58 12.15 -7.15
N PRO A 202 -7.42 11.80 -6.15
CA PRO A 202 -7.95 10.44 -5.99
C PRO A 202 -8.59 9.87 -7.26
N SER A 203 -9.29 10.70 -8.05
CA SER A 203 -9.91 10.28 -9.31
C SER A 203 -8.87 9.77 -10.32
N ASP A 204 -7.80 10.54 -10.52
CA ASP A 204 -6.73 10.20 -11.46
C ASP A 204 -6.01 8.92 -11.02
N ILE A 205 -5.76 8.78 -9.72
CA ILE A 205 -5.20 7.55 -9.15
C ILE A 205 -6.07 6.34 -9.50
N LEU A 206 -7.39 6.44 -9.29
CA LEU A 206 -8.29 5.32 -9.56
C LEU A 206 -8.34 4.97 -11.05
N VAL A 207 -8.31 5.98 -11.93
CA VAL A 207 -8.20 5.77 -13.39
C VAL A 207 -6.91 5.05 -13.73
N ASN A 208 -5.77 5.54 -13.24
CA ASN A 208 -4.44 4.99 -13.53
C ASN A 208 -4.28 3.55 -13.03
N VAL A 209 -4.75 3.24 -11.82
CA VAL A 209 -4.68 1.88 -11.27
C VAL A 209 -5.56 0.92 -12.08
N LYS A 210 -6.69 1.39 -12.62
CA LYS A 210 -7.59 0.56 -13.42
C LYS A 210 -7.02 0.16 -14.78
N CYS A 211 -6.02 0.88 -15.30
CA CYS A 211 -5.33 0.54 -16.55
C CYS A 211 -4.53 -0.77 -16.45
N TYR A 212 -4.21 -1.23 -15.24
CA TYR A 212 -3.46 -2.47 -15.01
C TYR A 212 -4.33 -3.73 -15.22
N PRO A 213 -3.71 -4.87 -15.57
CA PRO A 213 -4.43 -6.14 -15.70
C PRO A 213 -5.08 -6.54 -14.36
N LYS A 214 -6.30 -7.10 -14.43
CA LYS A 214 -7.07 -7.52 -13.24
C LYS A 214 -6.55 -8.81 -12.59
N LYS A 215 -5.83 -9.64 -13.34
CA LYS A 215 -5.28 -10.93 -12.90
C LYS A 215 -3.87 -11.09 -13.43
N GLN A 216 -3.03 -11.75 -12.64
CA GLN A 216 -1.70 -12.15 -13.08
C GLN A 216 -1.86 -13.14 -14.23
N ARG A 217 -1.18 -12.90 -15.36
CA ARG A 217 -1.13 -13.88 -16.45
C ARG A 217 -0.37 -15.10 -15.93
N ASN A 218 -0.99 -16.28 -16.02
CA ASN A 218 -0.32 -17.54 -15.75
C ASN A 218 0.68 -17.78 -16.87
N VAL A 219 1.94 -17.38 -16.66
CA VAL A 219 3.02 -17.73 -17.56
C VAL A 219 3.45 -19.14 -17.18
N HIS A 220 2.96 -20.13 -17.93
CA HIS A 220 3.55 -21.46 -17.87
C HIS A 220 4.89 -21.39 -18.59
N PRO A 221 6.01 -21.71 -17.93
CA PRO A 221 7.28 -21.83 -18.63
C PRO A 221 7.10 -22.90 -19.69
N VAL A 222 7.20 -22.51 -20.96
CA VAL A 222 7.27 -23.46 -22.07
C VAL A 222 8.54 -24.25 -21.85
N VAL A 223 8.40 -25.53 -21.50
CA VAL A 223 9.54 -26.44 -21.42
C VAL A 223 10.04 -26.65 -22.83
N LEU A 224 11.04 -25.86 -23.22
CA LEU A 224 11.76 -26.10 -24.47
C LEU A 224 12.37 -27.52 -24.41
N PRO A 225 12.37 -28.27 -25.52
CA PRO A 225 13.03 -29.57 -25.57
C PRO A 225 14.46 -29.43 -25.03
N LYS A 226 14.82 -30.24 -24.03
CA LYS A 226 16.18 -30.23 -23.46
C LYS A 226 17.18 -30.44 -24.60
N ARG A 227 17.91 -29.39 -25.00
CA ARG A 227 19.00 -29.51 -25.97
C ARG A 227 20.11 -30.34 -25.32
N ILE A 228 20.20 -31.60 -25.69
CA ILE A 228 21.27 -32.50 -25.26
C ILE A 228 22.59 -31.95 -25.77
N ASN A 229 23.48 -31.57 -24.85
CA ASN A 229 24.83 -31.16 -25.21
C ASN A 229 25.72 -32.40 -25.30
N ARG A 230 25.87 -32.93 -26.52
CA ARG A 230 26.64 -34.15 -26.80
C ARG A 230 28.10 -34.01 -26.38
N ASP A 231 28.69 -32.82 -26.53
CA ASP A 231 30.09 -32.58 -26.18
C ASP A 231 30.33 -32.74 -24.68
N LYS A 232 29.44 -32.19 -23.84
CA LYS A 232 29.51 -32.35 -22.38
C LYS A 232 29.31 -33.79 -21.94
N ARG A 233 28.44 -34.57 -22.62
CA ARG A 233 28.32 -36.01 -22.39
C ARG A 233 29.62 -36.74 -22.72
N THR A 234 30.23 -36.44 -23.85
CA THR A 234 31.50 -37.05 -24.30
C THR A 234 32.64 -36.70 -23.35
N GLN A 235 32.75 -35.45 -22.90
CA GLN A 235 33.71 -35.01 -21.90
C GLN A 235 33.54 -35.78 -20.58
N TRP A 236 32.30 -35.96 -20.13
CA TRP A 236 32.01 -36.72 -18.91
C TRP A 236 32.39 -38.20 -19.05
N LEU A 237 32.04 -38.85 -20.17
CA LEU A 237 32.41 -40.23 -20.44
C LEU A 237 33.94 -40.44 -20.51
N LYS A 238 34.68 -39.47 -21.06
CA LYS A 238 36.15 -39.51 -21.10
C LYS A 238 36.72 -39.48 -19.67
N LEU A 239 36.24 -38.56 -18.83
CA LEU A 239 36.66 -38.45 -17.43
C LEU A 239 36.34 -39.71 -16.63
N LEU A 240 35.19 -40.34 -16.89
CA LEU A 240 34.82 -41.60 -16.24
C LEU A 240 35.78 -42.74 -16.61
N LYS A 241 36.26 -42.82 -17.86
CA LYS A 241 37.27 -43.79 -18.28
C LYS A 241 38.64 -43.55 -17.65
N GLU A 242 39.02 -42.28 -17.46
CA GLU A 242 40.36 -41.90 -16.99
C GLU A 242 40.52 -42.06 -15.47
N CYS A 243 39.52 -41.71 -14.67
CA CYS A 243 39.67 -41.68 -13.20
C CYS A 243 38.47 -42.20 -12.40
N GLY A 244 37.42 -42.68 -13.07
CA GLY A 244 36.22 -43.25 -12.42
C GLY A 244 35.29 -42.21 -11.77
N CYS A 245 34.06 -42.63 -11.46
CA CYS A 245 32.97 -41.76 -10.98
C CYS A 245 33.33 -40.93 -9.74
N LYS A 246 34.00 -41.52 -8.75
CA LYS A 246 34.29 -40.86 -7.47
C LYS A 246 35.32 -39.76 -7.64
N HIS A 247 36.37 -40.00 -8.43
CA HIS A 247 37.45 -39.04 -8.65
C HIS A 247 37.01 -37.93 -9.62
N ALA A 248 36.27 -38.26 -10.68
CA ALA A 248 35.72 -37.28 -11.62
C ALA A 248 34.80 -36.26 -10.93
N ARG A 249 33.99 -36.68 -9.95
CA ARG A 249 33.11 -35.78 -9.18
C ARG A 249 33.88 -34.81 -8.28
N LEU A 250 35.02 -35.24 -7.72
CA LEU A 250 35.75 -34.48 -6.71
C LEU A 250 36.81 -33.55 -7.31
N HIS A 251 37.50 -33.96 -8.39
CA HIS A 251 38.63 -33.21 -8.96
C HIS A 251 38.39 -32.75 -10.40
N ARG A 252 38.76 -31.48 -10.67
CA ARG A 252 38.86 -30.82 -11.99
C ARG A 252 37.60 -30.77 -12.89
N SER A 253 36.46 -31.34 -12.51
CA SER A 253 35.26 -31.34 -13.37
C SER A 253 33.92 -31.04 -12.66
N GLN A 254 33.97 -30.45 -11.46
CA GLN A 254 32.77 -30.05 -10.69
C GLN A 254 31.80 -29.18 -11.49
N GLY A 255 32.29 -28.23 -12.28
CA GLY A 255 31.46 -27.38 -13.15
C GLY A 255 30.74 -28.16 -14.25
N LEU A 256 31.39 -29.17 -14.84
CA LEU A 256 30.79 -30.04 -15.85
C LEU A 256 29.72 -30.95 -15.23
N TYR A 257 30.02 -31.53 -14.05
CA TYR A 257 29.07 -32.32 -13.28
C TYR A 257 27.82 -31.51 -12.89
N MET A 258 28.01 -30.31 -12.34
CA MET A 258 26.90 -29.43 -11.94
C MET A 258 26.04 -29.00 -13.13
N TRP A 259 26.66 -28.78 -14.30
CA TRP A 259 25.93 -28.48 -15.52
C TRP A 259 25.08 -29.68 -15.97
N LEU A 260 25.66 -30.87 -16.07
CA LEU A 260 24.94 -32.10 -16.46
C LEU A 260 23.85 -32.48 -15.44
N TYR A 261 24.09 -32.24 -14.15
CA TYR A 261 23.10 -32.48 -13.10
C TYR A 261 21.86 -31.58 -13.25
N ARG A 262 22.04 -30.33 -13.68
CA ARG A 262 20.93 -29.37 -13.87
C ARG A 262 20.21 -29.55 -15.20
N HIS A 263 20.94 -29.91 -16.26
CA HIS A 263 20.42 -29.90 -17.63
C HIS A 263 20.16 -31.30 -18.22
N ASP A 264 20.77 -32.35 -17.68
CA ASP A 264 20.77 -33.71 -18.24
C ASP A 264 20.83 -34.81 -17.15
N TYR A 265 20.06 -34.58 -16.08
CA TYR A 265 20.06 -35.38 -14.85
C TYR A 265 19.87 -36.89 -15.08
N GLU A 266 18.83 -37.28 -15.82
CA GLU A 266 18.48 -38.69 -16.06
C GLU A 266 19.63 -39.46 -16.71
N TRP A 267 20.28 -38.85 -17.72
CA TRP A 267 21.42 -39.46 -18.39
C TRP A 267 22.62 -39.57 -17.46
N LEU A 268 22.94 -38.51 -16.71
CA LEU A 268 24.06 -38.49 -15.77
C LEU A 268 23.90 -39.56 -14.68
N MET A 269 22.70 -39.69 -14.11
CA MET A 269 22.40 -40.68 -13.07
C MET A 269 22.40 -42.11 -13.61
N LYS A 270 21.96 -42.33 -14.86
CA LYS A 270 22.04 -43.65 -15.51
C LYS A 270 23.49 -44.07 -15.77
N ILE A 271 24.34 -43.15 -16.19
CA ILE A 271 25.74 -43.42 -16.49
C ILE A 271 26.57 -43.62 -15.21
N ASN A 272 26.36 -42.82 -14.17
CA ASN A 272 27.12 -42.93 -12.92
C ASN A 272 26.74 -44.15 -12.05
N ARG A 273 25.67 -44.87 -12.41
CA ARG A 273 25.25 -46.13 -11.78
C ARG A 273 25.88 -47.37 -12.42
N ARG A 274 26.46 -47.23 -13.61
CA ARG A 274 27.25 -48.28 -14.28
C ARG A 274 28.68 -48.21 -13.78
#